data_AF-A0A914P4Q9-F1
#
_entry.id   AF-A0A914P4Q9-F1
#
_cell.length_a   1.000
_cell.length_b   1.000
_cell.length_c   1.000
_cell.angle_alpha   90.00
_cell.angle_beta   90.00
_cell.angle_gamma   90.00
#
_symmetry.space_group_name_H-M   'P 1'
#
loop_
_entity.id
_entity.type
_entity.pdbx_description
1 polymer ?
#
loop_
_entity_poly.entity_id
_entity_poly.type
_entity_poly.pdbx_seq_one_letter_code
_entity_poly.pdbx_strand_id
1 'polypeptide(L)'
;MKVPMVHKGQYLVCQIIAPPIATIAINILIQDLNDDVEEVALYNFHYKFDDIDWVNPGDILIIKEPSLQYDTKSEMPLIRVDSPSDVIFVDPCDEKILSKIGAMKWSETMSKDAEFWREKANECFKKREYKKAIFLYDRAIRCNEDNPVLYSNKAEACLQISAFYEADKAAKLALEKGGDRKKALSRMGRAAYGMRQWENAVKRFTEVVSEFSDNSEANKQLKRATARMNEEKTGIFDFKAMYSESKEVNPNVDVSDYKGPIEIANIPGKASKDIQKGTLIAVSKAFASGYSKDFPSIVMSLNMIRNDMESTASTLRQIQTIQKLKNNPQRAKELYDLYDGVIDAARIQQIGDNSFSSYDVRVKEDAIKVDNSHLFILPSYFNHSCIANAHRTFYDDVMVIHVIVDIKKGDEIYLSYIRETYVERKNFKLVLIEMLTTLASMHSKLVSADSFSDIFDSIKYLEDAVAETEDELIYVFNIPYFACNLANYYQVLGNRRKSNEWLDKAFKLSLCTDFKHFATVYDLYNFSFV
;
A
#
# COMPACT_ATOMS: atom_id res chain seq x y z
N MET A 1 14.76 -26.03 -9.10
CA MET A 1 15.21 -24.88 -8.29
C MET A 1 16.09 -25.43 -7.18
N LYS A 2 17.38 -25.07 -7.14
CA LYS A 2 18.20 -25.32 -5.95
C LYS A 2 17.65 -24.44 -4.84
N VAL A 3 17.38 -25.01 -3.67
CA VAL A 3 16.91 -24.26 -2.49
C VAL A 3 18.02 -23.26 -2.12
N PRO A 4 17.72 -21.97 -1.92
CA PRO A 4 18.72 -21.01 -1.48
C PRO A 4 19.34 -21.48 -0.17
N MET A 5 20.68 -21.47 -0.10
CA MET A 5 21.39 -21.81 1.12
C MET A 5 21.39 -20.57 2.02
N VAL A 6 20.56 -20.61 3.07
CA VAL A 6 20.46 -19.52 4.06
C VAL A 6 21.27 -19.91 5.29
N HIS A 7 22.25 -19.08 5.64
CA HIS A 7 23.13 -19.31 6.79
C HIS A 7 22.49 -18.75 8.09
N LYS A 8 21.41 -19.40 8.57
CA LYS A 8 20.65 -18.95 9.74
C LYS A 8 21.50 -18.80 11.00
N GLY A 9 21.26 -17.74 11.77
CA GLY A 9 22.02 -17.40 12.98
C GLY A 9 23.46 -16.95 12.74
N GLN A 10 23.90 -16.83 11.49
CA GLN A 10 25.23 -16.34 11.12
C GLN A 10 25.16 -14.90 10.59
N TYR A 11 26.30 -14.24 10.50
CA TYR A 11 26.43 -12.94 9.86
C TYR A 11 27.73 -12.85 9.07
N LEU A 12 27.75 -12.02 8.04
CA LEU A 12 28.93 -11.70 7.24
C LEU A 12 29.36 -10.25 7.52
N VAL A 13 30.63 -10.06 7.84
CA VAL A 13 31.25 -8.74 8.00
C VAL A 13 32.05 -8.44 6.75
N CYS A 14 31.80 -7.30 6.12
CA CYS A 14 32.45 -6.95 4.87
C CYS A 14 32.60 -5.44 4.67
N GLN A 15 33.48 -5.04 3.77
CA GLN A 15 33.66 -3.65 3.34
C GLN A 15 33.30 -3.53 1.85
N ILE A 16 32.64 -2.44 1.48
CA ILE A 16 32.37 -2.12 0.07
C ILE A 16 33.66 -1.66 -0.59
N ILE A 17 34.05 -2.28 -1.70
CA ILE A 17 35.34 -1.99 -2.36
C ILE A 17 35.20 -1.29 -3.72
N ALA A 18 33.99 -1.23 -4.28
CA ALA A 18 33.71 -0.58 -5.56
C ALA A 18 32.42 0.25 -5.51
N PRO A 19 32.28 1.28 -6.37
CA PRO A 19 31.04 2.05 -6.45
C PRO A 19 29.84 1.14 -6.73
N PRO A 20 28.70 1.37 -6.07
CA PRO A 20 27.50 0.56 -6.27
C PRO A 20 26.91 0.77 -7.67
N ILE A 21 26.22 -0.26 -8.19
CA ILE A 21 25.44 -0.17 -9.43
C ILE A 21 23.99 -0.50 -9.12
N ALA A 22 23.08 0.45 -9.37
CA ALA A 22 21.65 0.21 -9.22
C ALA A 22 21.03 -0.27 -10.54
N THR A 23 20.49 -1.49 -10.52
CA THR A 23 19.56 -2.00 -11.54
C THR A 23 18.29 -2.43 -10.81
N ILE A 24 17.75 -3.65 -10.99
CA ILE A 24 16.59 -4.14 -10.21
C ILE A 24 16.90 -4.20 -8.70
N ALA A 25 18.17 -4.33 -8.35
CA ALA A 25 18.72 -4.27 -6.99
C ALA A 25 19.93 -3.32 -6.94
N ILE A 26 20.38 -2.94 -5.75
CA ILE A 26 21.69 -2.28 -5.58
C ILE A 26 22.74 -3.39 -5.52
N ASN A 27 23.53 -3.51 -6.57
CA ASN A 27 24.63 -4.46 -6.65
C ASN A 27 25.89 -3.78 -6.13
N ILE A 28 26.55 -4.43 -5.18
CA ILE A 28 27.79 -3.96 -4.58
C ILE A 28 28.83 -5.07 -4.62
N LEU A 29 30.08 -4.66 -4.77
CA LEU A 29 31.23 -5.54 -4.61
C LEU A 29 31.77 -5.36 -3.19
N ILE A 30 31.84 -6.45 -2.45
CA ILE A 30 32.31 -6.45 -1.07
C ILE A 30 33.60 -7.25 -0.93
N GLN A 31 34.38 -6.93 0.09
CA GLN A 31 35.49 -7.75 0.56
C GLN A 31 35.21 -8.19 2.01
N ASP A 32 35.36 -9.48 2.30
CA ASP A 32 35.19 -10.04 3.64
C ASP A 32 36.50 -9.99 4.46
N LEU A 33 36.44 -10.39 5.74
CA LEU A 33 37.60 -10.36 6.65
C LEU A 33 38.76 -11.28 6.22
N ASN A 34 38.51 -12.26 5.34
CA ASN A 34 39.51 -13.16 4.79
C ASN A 34 40.10 -12.66 3.47
N ASP A 35 39.76 -11.43 3.07
CA ASP A 35 40.10 -10.80 1.80
C ASP A 35 39.40 -11.44 0.57
N ASP A 36 38.37 -12.26 0.78
CA ASP A 36 37.53 -12.81 -0.28
C ASP A 36 36.58 -11.75 -0.83
N VAL A 37 36.37 -11.76 -2.15
CA VAL A 37 35.55 -10.77 -2.85
C VAL A 37 34.32 -11.43 -3.43
N GLU A 38 33.15 -10.88 -3.10
CA GLU A 38 31.87 -11.40 -3.54
C GLU A 38 30.92 -10.27 -3.99
N GLU A 39 29.99 -10.60 -4.87
CA GLU A 39 28.90 -9.71 -5.27
C GLU A 39 27.72 -9.85 -4.31
N VAL A 40 27.15 -8.71 -3.88
CA VAL A 40 25.94 -8.67 -3.07
C VAL A 40 24.87 -7.89 -3.81
N ALA A 41 23.68 -8.48 -3.94
CA ALA A 41 22.49 -7.84 -4.50
C ALA A 41 21.51 -7.47 -3.38
N LEU A 42 21.34 -6.17 -3.15
CA LEU A 42 20.48 -5.58 -2.12
C LEU A 42 19.12 -5.17 -2.72
N TYR A 43 18.06 -5.89 -2.37
CA TYR A 43 16.69 -5.63 -2.84
C TYR A 43 15.88 -4.80 -1.83
N ASN A 44 14.91 -4.04 -2.34
CA ASN A 44 13.99 -3.23 -1.53
C ASN A 44 14.64 -2.09 -0.72
N PHE A 45 15.90 -1.74 -1.00
CA PHE A 45 16.59 -0.69 -0.26
C PHE A 45 16.13 0.72 -0.66
N HIS A 46 15.97 1.04 -1.95
CA HIS A 46 15.76 2.41 -2.41
C HIS A 46 14.80 2.58 -3.59
N TYR A 47 14.31 3.82 -3.72
CA TYR A 47 13.29 4.21 -4.68
C TYR A 47 13.91 4.58 -6.04
N LYS A 48 14.98 5.39 -6.10
CA LYS A 48 15.64 5.84 -7.35
C LYS A 48 16.97 5.16 -7.59
N PHE A 49 17.22 4.70 -8.83
CA PHE A 49 18.52 4.15 -9.24
C PHE A 49 19.66 5.16 -9.06
N ASP A 50 19.34 6.46 -9.18
CA ASP A 50 20.30 7.56 -9.00
C ASP A 50 20.47 7.99 -7.52
N ASP A 51 19.77 7.37 -6.56
CA ASP A 51 19.81 7.71 -5.12
C ASP A 51 20.50 6.59 -4.32
N ILE A 52 21.71 6.22 -4.75
CA ILE A 52 22.59 5.23 -4.09
C ILE A 52 23.84 5.85 -3.44
N ASP A 53 23.97 7.18 -3.46
CA ASP A 53 25.13 7.93 -2.94
C ASP A 53 25.40 7.76 -1.43
N TRP A 54 24.48 7.10 -0.73
CA TRP A 54 24.61 6.73 0.68
C TRP A 54 25.35 5.41 0.87
N VAL A 55 25.61 4.64 -0.19
CA VAL A 55 26.42 3.43 -0.23
C VAL A 55 27.75 3.77 -0.90
N ASN A 56 28.85 3.74 -0.16
CA ASN A 56 30.15 4.20 -0.68
C ASN A 56 31.23 3.13 -0.53
N PRO A 57 32.21 3.09 -1.45
CA PRO A 57 33.46 2.38 -1.20
C PRO A 57 34.05 2.80 0.15
N GLY A 58 34.49 1.82 0.93
CA GLY A 58 35.01 2.00 2.28
C GLY A 58 33.97 1.76 3.38
N ASP A 59 32.66 1.79 3.08
CA ASP A 59 31.63 1.52 4.09
C ASP A 59 31.69 0.06 4.56
N ILE A 60 31.58 -0.14 5.88
CA ILE A 60 31.61 -1.46 6.51
C ILE A 60 30.18 -1.91 6.77
N LEU A 61 29.87 -3.15 6.43
CA LEU A 61 28.54 -3.75 6.49
C LEU A 61 28.58 -5.02 7.36
N ILE A 62 27.47 -5.28 8.04
CA ILE A 62 27.14 -6.58 8.61
C ILE A 62 25.87 -7.07 7.92
N ILE A 63 25.96 -8.20 7.21
CA ILE A 63 24.83 -8.87 6.57
C ILE A 63 24.39 -10.03 7.45
N LYS A 64 23.17 -9.98 7.98
CA LYS A 64 22.57 -11.05 8.78
C LYS A 64 22.07 -12.17 7.88
N GLU A 65 22.26 -13.40 8.34
CA GLU A 65 21.76 -14.62 7.69
C GLU A 65 21.91 -14.62 6.16
N PRO A 66 23.14 -14.37 5.64
CA PRO A 66 23.35 -14.19 4.21
C PRO A 66 22.82 -15.40 3.43
N SER A 67 22.16 -15.12 2.31
CA SER A 67 21.65 -16.15 1.42
C SER A 67 22.48 -16.17 0.14
N LEU A 68 23.08 -17.32 -0.18
CA LEU A 68 23.81 -17.50 -1.42
C LEU A 68 22.85 -17.99 -2.51
N GLN A 69 22.81 -17.28 -3.62
CA GLN A 69 22.02 -17.63 -4.80
C GLN A 69 22.89 -17.57 -6.05
N TYR A 70 22.47 -18.25 -7.10
CA TYR A 70 23.11 -18.16 -8.40
C TYR A 70 22.30 -17.19 -9.25
N ASP A 71 22.97 -16.23 -9.89
CA ASP A 71 22.31 -15.43 -10.91
C ASP A 71 21.81 -16.32 -12.05
N THR A 72 20.54 -16.15 -12.39
CA THR A 72 19.85 -16.85 -13.47
C THR A 72 20.49 -16.67 -14.86
N LYS A 73 21.29 -15.62 -15.07
CA LYS A 73 21.95 -15.35 -16.35
C LYS A 73 23.42 -15.75 -16.39
N SER A 74 24.19 -15.41 -15.35
CA SER A 74 25.64 -15.62 -15.33
C SER A 74 26.08 -16.93 -14.68
N GLU A 75 25.17 -17.65 -13.98
CA GLU A 75 25.51 -18.81 -13.14
C GLU A 75 26.59 -18.53 -12.08
N MET A 76 26.90 -17.26 -11.82
CA MET A 76 27.82 -16.86 -10.77
C MET A 76 27.09 -16.83 -9.42
N PRO A 77 27.74 -17.29 -8.33
CA PRO A 77 27.19 -17.13 -6.99
C PRO A 77 27.19 -15.64 -6.61
N LEU A 78 26.10 -15.19 -6.00
CA LEU A 78 25.97 -13.88 -5.40
C LEU A 78 25.24 -13.99 -4.06
N ILE A 79 25.52 -13.05 -3.16
CA ILE A 79 24.82 -12.93 -1.90
C ILE A 79 23.57 -12.09 -2.13
N ARG A 80 22.40 -12.69 -1.95
CA ARG A 80 21.13 -11.98 -2.08
C ARG A 80 20.62 -11.55 -0.72
N VAL A 81 20.23 -10.28 -0.61
CA VAL A 81 19.60 -9.72 0.59
C VAL A 81 18.29 -9.04 0.22
N ASP A 82 17.17 -9.65 0.63
CA ASP A 82 15.83 -9.15 0.30
C ASP A 82 15.27 -8.14 1.31
N SER A 83 15.75 -8.15 2.56
CA SER A 83 15.26 -7.26 3.61
C SER A 83 16.27 -6.19 4.00
N PRO A 84 15.89 -4.90 3.98
CA PRO A 84 16.74 -3.82 4.47
C PRO A 84 17.12 -3.89 5.95
N SER A 85 16.43 -4.70 6.76
CA SER A 85 16.76 -4.94 8.17
C SER A 85 17.99 -5.82 8.37
N ASP A 86 18.38 -6.55 7.33
CA ASP A 86 19.40 -7.59 7.39
C ASP A 86 20.78 -7.02 7.11
N VAL A 87 20.85 -5.79 6.59
CA VAL A 87 22.09 -5.05 6.43
C VAL A 87 22.20 -3.99 7.52
N ILE A 88 23.30 -4.04 8.27
CA ILE A 88 23.70 -3.02 9.23
C ILE A 88 24.93 -2.33 8.67
N PHE A 89 24.85 -1.02 8.48
CA PHE A 89 26.03 -0.20 8.21
C PHE A 89 26.73 0.05 9.55
N VAL A 90 28.00 -0.37 9.62
CA VAL A 90 28.83 -0.18 10.80
C VAL A 90 29.39 1.23 10.77
N ASP A 91 29.27 1.92 11.89
CA ASP A 91 29.88 3.23 12.01
C ASP A 91 31.41 3.09 12.15
N PRO A 92 32.21 3.75 11.29
CA PRO A 92 33.66 3.67 11.33
C PRO A 92 34.29 4.29 12.59
N CYS A 93 33.53 5.03 13.41
CA CYS A 93 33.95 5.57 14.69
C CYS A 93 33.52 4.70 15.89
N ASP A 94 32.73 3.63 15.69
CA ASP A 94 32.30 2.75 16.78
C ASP A 94 33.38 1.70 17.10
N GLU A 95 34.41 2.12 17.84
CA GLU A 95 35.52 1.26 18.26
C GLU A 95 35.03 -0.01 19.00
N LYS A 96 33.90 0.05 19.71
CA LYS A 96 33.35 -1.10 20.44
C LYS A 96 32.80 -2.16 19.49
N ILE A 97 32.16 -1.76 18.41
CA ILE A 97 31.70 -2.69 17.38
C ILE A 97 32.89 -3.16 16.55
N LEU A 98 33.73 -2.25 16.06
CA LEU A 98 34.88 -2.55 15.20
C LEU A 98 35.87 -3.54 15.84
N SER A 99 36.14 -3.39 17.14
CA SER A 99 37.00 -4.32 17.89
C SER A 99 36.42 -5.73 18.02
N LYS A 100 35.08 -5.87 18.07
CA LYS A 100 34.41 -7.17 18.16
C LYS A 100 34.30 -7.89 16.83
N ILE A 101 34.21 -7.14 15.73
CA ILE A 101 33.98 -7.69 14.39
C ILE A 101 35.28 -7.80 13.55
N GLY A 102 36.45 -7.49 14.11
CA GLY A 102 37.74 -7.58 13.41
C GLY A 102 37.97 -6.53 12.32
N ALA A 103 37.04 -5.60 12.12
CA ALA A 103 37.06 -4.61 11.03
C ALA A 103 38.01 -3.41 11.28
N MET A 104 38.82 -3.44 12.35
CA MET A 104 39.82 -2.41 12.63
C MET A 104 40.89 -2.30 11.52
N LYS A 105 41.06 -3.36 10.71
CA LYS A 105 41.87 -3.37 9.47
C LYS A 105 41.40 -2.33 8.44
N TRP A 106 40.11 -2.01 8.44
CA TRP A 106 39.44 -1.23 7.40
C TRP A 106 39.07 0.20 7.82
N SER A 107 39.30 0.58 9.08
CA SER A 107 38.96 1.92 9.56
C SER A 107 40.03 2.93 9.13
N GLU A 108 39.70 3.84 8.22
CA GLU A 108 40.49 5.06 8.03
C GLU A 108 40.39 5.94 9.29
N THR A 109 41.46 6.68 9.60
CA THR A 109 41.45 7.68 10.68
C THR A 109 40.52 8.83 10.28
N MET A 110 39.24 8.72 10.63
CA MET A 110 38.24 9.73 10.35
C MET A 110 38.51 11.01 11.17
N SER A 111 38.16 12.17 10.60
CA SER A 111 38.21 13.43 11.34
C SER A 111 37.32 13.36 12.58
N LYS A 112 37.87 13.70 13.75
CA LYS A 112 37.12 13.85 15.00
C LYS A 112 36.51 15.26 15.15
N ASP A 113 36.64 16.10 14.14
CA ASP A 113 36.08 17.45 14.14
C ASP A 113 34.61 17.42 13.71
N ALA A 114 33.72 17.74 14.66
CA ALA A 114 32.29 17.83 14.41
C ALA A 114 31.92 18.90 13.36
N GLU A 115 32.71 19.98 13.29
CA GLU A 115 32.42 21.11 12.41
C GLU A 115 32.67 20.76 10.95
N PHE A 116 33.77 20.06 10.67
CA PHE A 116 34.04 19.46 9.36
C PHE A 116 32.88 18.60 8.84
N TRP A 117 32.34 17.71 9.68
CA TRP A 117 31.20 16.86 9.29
C TRP A 117 29.91 17.66 9.11
N ARG A 118 29.68 18.67 9.95
CA ARG A 118 28.54 19.59 9.85
C ARG A 118 28.55 20.36 8.53
N GLU A 119 29.71 20.86 8.10
CA GLU A 119 29.84 21.58 6.84
C GLU A 119 29.54 20.69 5.64
N LYS A 120 30.12 19.48 5.60
CA LYS A 120 29.80 18.48 4.56
C LYS A 120 28.31 18.12 4.55
N ALA A 121 27.71 17.94 5.72
CA ALA A 121 26.26 17.67 5.83
C ALA A 121 25.43 18.83 5.28
N ASN A 122 25.81 20.08 5.59
CA ASN A 122 25.15 21.27 5.06
C ASN A 122 25.29 21.39 3.54
N GLU A 123 26.44 21.00 2.96
CA GLU A 123 26.64 20.97 1.51
C GLU A 123 25.70 19.95 0.84
N CYS A 124 25.66 18.71 1.33
CA CYS A 124 24.72 17.70 0.87
C CYS A 124 23.25 18.16 1.03
N PHE A 125 22.93 18.81 2.15
CA PHE A 125 21.59 19.37 2.38
C PHE A 125 21.23 20.42 1.33
N LYS A 126 22.15 21.33 0.98
CA LYS A 126 21.94 22.34 -0.08
C LYS A 126 21.73 21.70 -1.45
N LYS A 127 22.40 20.56 -1.72
CA LYS A 127 22.22 19.75 -2.94
C LYS A 127 20.95 18.90 -2.93
N ARG A 128 20.16 18.93 -1.84
CA ARG A 128 18.97 18.09 -1.62
C ARG A 128 19.28 16.59 -1.47
N GLU A 129 20.53 16.24 -1.18
CA GLU A 129 20.99 14.88 -0.85
C GLU A 129 20.68 14.59 0.64
N TYR A 130 19.41 14.62 1.01
CA TYR A 130 19.01 14.66 2.43
C TYR A 130 19.41 13.42 3.23
N LYS A 131 19.40 12.22 2.63
CA LYS A 131 19.82 10.98 3.31
C LYS A 131 21.30 11.02 3.67
N LYS A 132 22.14 11.46 2.72
CA LYS A 132 23.57 11.67 2.93
C LYS A 132 23.82 12.76 3.97
N ALA A 133 23.04 13.84 3.93
CA ALA A 133 23.10 14.88 4.97
C ALA A 133 22.78 14.33 6.36
N ILE A 134 21.73 13.51 6.52
CA ILE A 134 21.38 12.86 7.81
C ILE A 134 22.54 12.02 8.32
N PHE A 135 23.12 11.18 7.46
CA PHE A 135 24.26 10.34 7.80
C PHE A 135 25.47 11.17 8.29
N LEU A 136 25.79 12.26 7.59
CA LEU A 136 26.87 13.17 7.97
C LEU A 136 26.56 13.96 9.25
N TYR A 137 25.30 14.35 9.48
CA TYR A 137 24.88 14.93 10.76
C TYR A 137 25.01 13.93 11.91
N ASP A 138 24.68 12.66 11.70
CA ASP A 138 24.88 11.61 12.71
C ASP A 138 26.36 11.45 13.08
N ARG A 139 27.27 11.52 12.09
CA ARG A 139 28.72 11.56 12.35
C ARG A 139 29.13 12.82 13.13
N ALA A 140 28.62 13.99 12.75
CA ALA A 140 28.90 15.23 13.47
C ALA A 140 28.41 15.17 14.94
N ILE A 141 27.21 14.61 15.18
CA ILE A 141 26.63 14.43 16.52
C ILE A 141 27.52 13.53 17.37
N ARG A 142 28.05 12.43 16.81
CA ARG A 142 28.97 11.55 17.54
C ARG A 142 30.28 12.25 17.93
N CYS A 143 30.73 13.21 17.14
CA CYS A 143 31.92 14.01 17.46
C CYS A 143 31.62 15.09 18.52
N ASN A 144 30.36 15.56 18.61
CA ASN A 144 29.93 16.55 19.60
C ASN A 144 28.42 16.38 19.92
N GLU A 145 28.13 15.55 20.92
CA GLU A 145 26.77 15.16 21.29
C GLU A 145 25.98 16.27 21.98
N ASP A 146 26.65 17.34 22.42
CA ASP A 146 26.03 18.45 23.15
C ASP A 146 25.64 19.62 22.25
N ASN A 147 25.96 19.59 20.96
CA ASN A 147 25.63 20.67 20.05
C ASN A 147 24.16 20.59 19.55
N PRO A 148 23.25 21.47 20.01
CA PRO A 148 21.84 21.40 19.63
C PRO A 148 21.59 21.70 18.15
N VAL A 149 22.50 22.43 17.49
CA VAL A 149 22.37 22.79 16.06
C VAL A 149 22.43 21.56 15.18
N LEU A 150 23.22 20.56 15.54
CA LEU A 150 23.35 19.32 14.77
C LEU A 150 22.04 18.53 14.76
N TYR A 151 21.43 18.34 15.92
CA TYR A 151 20.11 17.69 16.04
C TYR A 151 19.01 18.48 15.33
N SER A 152 19.06 19.81 15.46
CA SER A 152 18.15 20.74 14.79
C SER A 152 18.22 20.59 13.26
N ASN A 153 19.42 20.54 12.69
CA ASN A 153 19.61 20.35 11.25
C ASN A 153 19.26 18.92 10.79
N LYS A 154 19.62 17.89 11.57
CA LYS A 154 19.19 16.51 11.33
C LYS A 154 17.66 16.41 11.28
N ALA A 155 16.96 17.02 12.23
CA ALA A 155 15.50 17.02 12.27
C ALA A 155 14.90 17.62 10.98
N GLU A 156 15.46 18.71 10.47
CA GLU A 156 15.01 19.28 9.20
C GLU A 156 15.25 18.31 8.04
N ALA A 157 16.43 17.70 7.95
CA ALA A 157 16.75 16.76 6.89
C ALA A 157 15.83 15.52 6.93
N CYS A 158 15.51 15.02 8.11
CA CYS A 158 14.54 13.94 8.30
C CYS A 158 13.12 14.35 7.85
N LEU A 159 12.69 15.58 8.11
CA LEU A 159 11.39 16.08 7.62
C LEU A 159 11.32 16.10 6.08
N GLN A 160 12.42 16.44 5.39
CA GLN A 160 12.46 16.48 3.93
C GLN A 160 12.29 15.10 3.28
N ILE A 161 12.66 14.03 3.98
CA ILE A 161 12.49 12.64 3.50
C ILE A 161 11.32 11.91 4.17
N SER A 162 10.43 12.62 4.85
CA SER A 162 9.29 12.04 5.58
C SER A 162 9.66 11.03 6.67
N ALA A 163 10.87 11.10 7.22
CA ALA A 163 11.30 10.32 8.38
C ALA A 163 10.83 11.01 9.68
N PHE A 164 9.52 11.10 9.86
CA PHE A 164 8.89 11.95 10.87
C PHE A 164 9.22 11.56 12.31
N TYR A 165 9.28 10.27 12.63
CA TYR A 165 9.66 9.82 13.98
C TYR A 165 11.07 10.26 14.37
N GLU A 166 12.05 10.02 13.48
CA GLU A 166 13.44 10.48 13.71
C GLU A 166 13.54 12.01 13.74
N ALA A 167 12.73 12.72 12.94
CA ALA A 167 12.65 14.16 12.99
C ALA A 167 12.13 14.69 14.34
N ASP A 168 11.08 14.09 14.89
CA ASP A 168 10.53 14.46 16.20
C ASP A 168 11.55 14.18 17.31
N LYS A 169 12.19 13.01 17.30
CA LYS A 169 13.25 12.64 18.25
C LYS A 169 14.43 13.61 18.20
N ALA A 170 14.93 13.92 17.01
CA ALA A 170 16.03 14.86 16.84
C ALA A 170 15.62 16.29 17.27
N ALA A 171 14.40 16.73 16.95
CA ALA A 171 13.92 18.04 17.37
C ALA A 171 13.75 18.16 18.90
N LYS A 172 13.28 17.10 19.57
CA LYS A 172 13.21 17.01 21.04
C LYS A 172 14.61 17.11 21.67
N LEU A 173 15.56 16.33 21.17
CA LEU A 173 16.96 16.40 21.66
C LEU A 173 17.57 17.78 21.43
N ALA A 174 17.32 18.40 20.28
CA ALA A 174 17.76 19.78 20.02
C ALA A 174 17.23 20.76 21.06
N LEU A 175 15.96 20.61 21.47
CA LEU A 175 15.34 21.44 22.51
C LEU A 175 15.95 21.18 23.90
N GLU A 176 16.12 19.92 24.28
CA GLU A 176 16.71 19.50 25.56
C GLU A 176 18.15 19.99 25.71
N LYS A 177 18.91 20.02 24.60
CA LYS A 177 20.29 20.53 24.54
C LYS A 177 20.38 22.07 24.42
N GLY A 178 19.28 22.80 24.64
CA GLY A 178 19.28 24.27 24.66
C GLY A 178 19.25 24.93 23.28
N GLY A 179 18.79 24.22 22.26
CA GLY A 179 18.61 24.76 20.91
C GLY A 179 17.48 25.78 20.79
N ASP A 180 17.36 26.35 19.59
CA ASP A 180 16.28 27.29 19.25
C ASP A 180 14.90 26.63 19.44
N ARG A 181 14.21 27.07 20.50
CA ARG A 181 12.91 26.54 20.91
C ARG A 181 11.84 26.69 19.83
N LYS A 182 11.80 27.83 19.14
CA LYS A 182 10.82 28.07 18.06
C LYS A 182 11.01 27.05 16.95
N LYS A 183 12.26 26.83 16.51
CA LYS A 183 12.58 25.84 15.47
C LYS A 183 12.27 24.42 15.92
N ALA A 184 12.68 24.05 17.14
CA ALA A 184 12.44 22.71 17.67
C ALA A 184 10.94 22.39 17.73
N LEU A 185 10.13 23.26 18.36
CA LEU A 185 8.68 23.10 18.44
C LEU A 185 8.01 23.06 17.06
N SER A 186 8.42 23.93 16.14
CA SER A 186 7.89 23.94 14.77
C SER A 186 8.17 22.62 14.04
N ARG A 187 9.37 22.04 14.22
CA ARG A 187 9.73 20.76 13.61
C ARG A 187 9.02 19.58 14.25
N MET A 188 8.87 19.58 15.58
CA MET A 188 8.05 18.59 16.29
C MET A 188 6.59 18.63 15.81
N GLY A 189 6.02 19.83 15.62
CA GLY A 189 4.67 19.98 15.06
C GLY A 189 4.55 19.42 13.64
N ARG A 190 5.53 19.71 12.76
CA ARG A 190 5.57 19.16 11.39
C ARG A 190 5.73 17.63 11.39
N ALA A 191 6.57 17.10 12.28
CA ALA A 191 6.75 15.67 12.44
C ALA A 191 5.47 14.99 12.94
N ALA A 192 4.83 15.54 13.97
CA ALA A 192 3.54 15.06 14.48
C ALA A 192 2.44 15.10 13.41
N TYR A 193 2.40 16.15 12.59
CA TYR A 193 1.50 16.26 11.44
C TYR A 193 1.75 15.14 10.43
N GLY A 194 3.00 14.90 10.04
CA GLY A 194 3.38 13.82 9.12
C GLY A 194 3.08 12.41 9.67
N MET A 195 3.16 12.25 10.99
CA MET A 195 2.75 11.02 11.69
C MET A 195 1.23 10.90 11.89
N ARG A 196 0.43 11.88 11.45
CA ARG A 196 -1.02 11.98 11.67
C ARG A 196 -1.42 12.02 13.16
N GLN A 197 -0.53 12.51 14.03
CA GLN A 197 -0.82 12.73 15.44
C GLN A 197 -1.37 14.15 15.62
N TRP A 198 -2.64 14.35 15.24
CA TRP A 198 -3.20 15.68 15.08
C TRP A 198 -3.24 16.49 16.37
N GLU A 199 -3.61 15.88 17.51
CA GLU A 199 -3.58 16.53 18.82
C GLU A 199 -2.18 17.03 19.18
N ASN A 200 -1.15 16.21 18.94
CA ASN A 200 0.23 16.58 19.20
C ASN A 200 0.68 17.71 18.27
N ALA A 201 0.32 17.65 16.99
CA ALA A 201 0.64 18.69 16.03
C ALA A 201 0.00 20.03 16.42
N VAL A 202 -1.30 20.03 16.72
CA VAL A 202 -2.04 21.21 17.21
C VAL A 202 -1.38 21.75 18.48
N LYS A 203 -1.07 20.90 19.46
CA LYS A 203 -0.40 21.31 20.70
C LYS A 203 0.92 22.03 20.41
N ARG A 204 1.80 21.46 19.59
CA ARG A 204 3.12 22.07 19.29
C ARG A 204 3.01 23.36 18.50
N PHE A 205 2.12 23.43 17.51
CA PHE A 205 1.91 24.68 16.78
C PHE A 205 1.27 25.75 17.65
N THR A 206 0.37 25.41 18.57
CA THR A 206 -0.19 26.36 19.56
C THR A 206 0.89 26.90 20.49
N GLU A 207 1.81 26.04 20.99
CA GLU A 207 2.96 26.49 21.79
C GLU A 207 3.76 27.56 21.02
N VAL A 208 4.09 27.31 19.74
CA VAL A 208 4.78 28.29 18.88
C VAL A 208 3.95 29.57 18.66
N VAL A 209 2.63 29.43 18.44
CA VAL A 209 1.73 30.56 18.21
C VAL A 209 1.64 31.48 19.42
N SER A 210 1.59 30.89 20.62
CA SER A 210 1.45 31.61 21.88
C SER A 210 2.75 32.29 22.37
N GLU A 211 3.91 31.68 22.11
CA GLU A 211 5.19 32.14 22.65
C GLU A 211 5.90 33.18 21.76
N PHE A 212 5.58 33.24 20.46
CA PHE A 212 6.32 34.07 19.49
C PHE A 212 5.38 35.03 18.75
N SER A 213 5.80 36.29 18.56
CA SER A 213 4.94 37.35 17.97
C SER A 213 4.89 37.34 16.44
N ASP A 214 5.86 36.71 15.76
CA ASP A 214 5.90 36.57 14.29
C ASP A 214 6.00 35.10 13.88
N ASN A 215 4.87 34.50 13.55
CA ASN A 215 4.76 33.07 13.24
C ASN A 215 3.61 32.78 12.26
N SER A 216 3.52 33.56 11.18
CA SER A 216 2.55 33.35 10.09
C SER A 216 2.51 31.89 9.62
N GLU A 217 3.67 31.26 9.49
CA GLU A 217 3.75 29.84 9.09
C GLU A 217 3.18 28.90 10.15
N ALA A 218 3.51 29.08 11.45
CA ALA A 218 2.95 28.25 12.51
C ALA A 218 1.42 28.41 12.63
N ASN A 219 0.90 29.61 12.40
CA ASN A 219 -0.55 29.84 12.34
C ASN A 219 -1.22 29.08 11.19
N LYS A 220 -0.59 29.05 10.00
CA LYS A 220 -1.09 28.24 8.88
C LYS A 220 -1.07 26.76 9.22
N GLN A 221 0.02 26.25 9.78
CA GLN A 221 0.13 24.84 10.16
C GLN A 221 -0.83 24.46 11.29
N LEU A 222 -1.07 25.35 12.27
CA LEU A 222 -2.06 25.17 13.32
C LEU A 222 -3.48 25.05 12.76
N LYS A 223 -3.86 25.95 11.84
CA LYS A 223 -5.17 25.88 11.15
C LYS A 223 -5.33 24.57 10.39
N ARG A 224 -4.30 24.14 9.64
CA ARG A 224 -4.30 22.86 8.92
C ARG A 224 -4.45 21.68 9.87
N ALA A 225 -3.62 21.59 10.92
CA ALA A 225 -3.67 20.50 11.90
C ALA A 225 -5.03 20.44 12.63
N THR A 226 -5.63 21.60 12.92
CA THR A 226 -6.95 21.69 13.55
C THR A 226 -8.05 21.19 12.61
N ALA A 227 -7.95 21.49 11.31
CA ALA A 227 -8.87 20.94 10.31
C ALA A 227 -8.80 19.41 10.23
N ARG A 228 -7.59 18.82 10.19
CA ARG A 228 -7.40 17.36 10.19
C ARG A 228 -7.94 16.71 11.47
N MET A 229 -7.69 17.31 12.63
CA MET A 229 -8.25 16.84 13.90
C MET A 229 -9.78 16.88 13.92
N ASN A 230 -10.39 17.91 13.34
CA ASN A 230 -11.85 18.03 13.26
C ASN A 230 -12.45 16.99 12.30
N GLU A 231 -11.80 16.74 11.17
CA GLU A 231 -12.18 15.67 10.24
C GLU A 231 -12.19 14.30 10.91
N GLU A 232 -11.11 13.96 11.63
CA GLU A 232 -11.00 12.68 12.36
C GLU A 232 -12.12 12.50 13.37
N LYS A 233 -12.51 13.57 14.06
CA LYS A 233 -13.50 13.53 15.15
C LYS A 233 -14.94 13.56 14.65
N THR A 234 -15.20 14.31 13.58
CA THR A 234 -16.57 14.63 13.16
C THR A 234 -17.00 13.93 11.89
N GLY A 235 -16.05 13.46 11.07
CA GLY A 235 -16.33 12.94 9.74
C GLY A 235 -16.82 14.00 8.74
N ILE A 236 -16.63 15.29 9.04
CA ILE A 236 -17.03 16.39 8.16
C ILE A 236 -15.84 16.74 7.26
N PHE A 237 -15.97 16.50 5.96
CA PHE A 237 -14.94 16.74 4.96
C PHE A 237 -15.42 17.69 3.87
N ASP A 238 -14.50 18.49 3.32
CA ASP A 238 -14.72 19.22 2.07
C ASP A 238 -14.44 18.33 0.86
N PHE A 239 -15.43 17.52 0.48
CA PHE A 239 -15.31 16.61 -0.67
C PHE A 239 -15.07 17.34 -2.00
N LYS A 240 -15.38 18.64 -2.10
CA LYS A 240 -15.13 19.43 -3.31
C LYS A 240 -13.66 19.83 -3.39
N ALA A 241 -13.06 20.23 -2.27
CA ALA A 241 -11.62 20.47 -2.17
C ALA A 241 -10.85 19.18 -2.44
N MET A 242 -11.23 18.07 -1.79
CA MET A 242 -10.64 16.74 -2.03
C MET A 242 -10.67 16.35 -3.50
N TYR A 243 -11.79 16.61 -4.19
CA TYR A 243 -11.88 16.33 -5.62
C TYR A 243 -10.95 17.20 -6.46
N SER A 244 -10.80 18.47 -6.08
CA SER A 244 -9.96 19.38 -6.83
C SER A 244 -8.49 18.97 -6.69
N GLU A 245 -8.07 18.62 -5.47
CA GLU A 245 -6.73 18.09 -5.17
C GLU A 245 -6.45 16.74 -5.84
N SER A 246 -7.45 15.85 -5.90
CA SER A 246 -7.28 14.51 -6.50
C SER A 246 -7.03 14.52 -8.02
N LYS A 247 -7.11 15.68 -8.68
CA LYS A 247 -6.85 15.82 -10.13
C LYS A 247 -5.40 16.20 -10.46
N GLU A 248 -4.63 16.60 -9.45
CA GLU A 248 -3.25 17.00 -9.63
C GLU A 248 -2.38 15.82 -10.12
N VAL A 249 -1.19 16.11 -10.63
CA VAL A 249 -0.25 15.05 -11.00
C VAL A 249 0.33 14.44 -9.72
N ASN A 250 0.08 13.15 -9.52
CA ASN A 250 0.41 12.37 -8.31
C ASN A 250 -0.18 13.03 -7.04
N PRO A 251 -1.52 13.00 -6.91
CA PRO A 251 -2.20 13.67 -5.81
C PRO A 251 -1.73 13.19 -4.44
N ASN A 252 -1.71 14.11 -3.49
CA ASN A 252 -1.53 13.78 -2.08
C ASN A 252 -2.57 14.59 -1.30
N VAL A 253 -3.81 14.11 -1.33
CA VAL A 253 -4.97 14.85 -0.80
C VAL A 253 -4.79 15.02 0.71
N ASP A 254 -4.71 16.26 1.18
CA ASP A 254 -4.40 16.53 2.59
C ASP A 254 -5.67 16.38 3.42
N VAL A 255 -5.93 15.18 3.96
CA VAL A 255 -7.10 14.85 4.81
C VAL A 255 -6.73 13.88 5.92
N SER A 256 -7.55 13.83 6.98
CA SER A 256 -7.45 12.81 8.01
C SER A 256 -8.21 11.52 7.64
N ASP A 257 -7.80 10.41 8.25
CA ASP A 257 -8.65 9.25 8.40
C ASP A 257 -9.86 9.59 9.30
N TYR A 258 -10.99 8.92 9.08
CA TYR A 258 -12.20 8.96 9.91
C TYR A 258 -12.75 7.55 10.05
N LYS A 259 -13.03 7.15 11.29
CA LYS A 259 -13.71 5.90 11.62
C LYS A 259 -15.10 6.24 12.17
N GLY A 260 -16.12 5.92 11.39
CA GLY A 260 -17.51 6.11 11.76
C GLY A 260 -18.03 5.04 12.72
N PRO A 261 -19.34 4.73 12.69
CA PRO A 261 -19.98 3.80 13.63
C PRO A 261 -19.72 2.33 13.28
N ILE A 262 -18.44 1.95 13.26
CA ILE A 262 -17.98 0.61 12.90
C ILE A 262 -17.01 0.07 13.94
N GLU A 263 -16.98 -1.26 14.10
CA GLU A 263 -16.11 -1.99 15.01
C GLU A 263 -15.30 -3.00 14.19
N ILE A 264 -14.03 -3.18 14.58
CA ILE A 264 -13.18 -4.25 14.06
C ILE A 264 -13.19 -5.32 15.15
N ALA A 265 -13.69 -6.51 14.84
CA ALA A 265 -13.80 -7.64 15.75
C ALA A 265 -13.19 -8.90 15.10
N ASN A 266 -13.41 -10.09 15.69
CA ASN A 266 -12.99 -11.37 15.09
C ASN A 266 -13.60 -11.62 13.70
N ILE A 267 -14.68 -10.92 13.36
CA ILE A 267 -15.20 -10.80 11.99
C ILE A 267 -14.78 -9.41 11.47
N PRO A 268 -14.15 -9.33 10.28
CA PRO A 268 -13.72 -8.07 9.69
C PRO A 268 -14.91 -7.11 9.46
N GLY A 269 -14.88 -5.92 10.09
CA GLY A 269 -15.80 -4.80 9.82
C GLY A 269 -17.28 -5.05 10.17
N LYS A 270 -17.71 -4.61 11.36
CA LYS A 270 -19.09 -4.75 11.86
C LYS A 270 -19.73 -3.41 12.23
N ALA A 271 -21.04 -3.27 12.09
CA ALA A 271 -21.78 -2.10 12.57
C ALA A 271 -21.84 -2.02 14.11
N SER A 272 -21.38 -0.90 14.69
CA SER A 272 -21.39 -0.67 16.16
C SER A 272 -22.79 -0.33 16.72
N LYS A 273 -23.63 0.20 15.85
CA LYS A 273 -25.04 0.57 16.08
C LYS A 273 -25.79 0.43 14.76
N ASP A 274 -27.11 0.61 14.80
CA ASP A 274 -27.91 0.72 13.57
C ASP A 274 -27.38 1.90 12.73
N ILE A 275 -27.11 1.64 11.44
CA ILE A 275 -26.58 2.61 10.48
C ILE A 275 -27.60 2.82 9.37
N GLN A 276 -27.97 4.07 9.14
CA GLN A 276 -28.88 4.43 8.06
C GLN A 276 -28.14 4.46 6.72
N LYS A 277 -28.87 4.13 5.66
CA LYS A 277 -28.43 4.34 4.28
C LYS A 277 -27.91 5.75 4.06
N GLY A 278 -26.78 5.87 3.35
CA GLY A 278 -26.10 7.12 3.03
C GLY A 278 -25.12 7.59 4.10
N THR A 279 -25.03 6.91 5.26
CA THR A 279 -24.09 7.30 6.32
C THR A 279 -22.64 7.09 5.89
N LEU A 280 -21.79 8.08 6.15
CA LEU A 280 -20.33 7.96 6.04
C LEU A 280 -19.79 7.08 7.17
N ILE A 281 -19.12 5.98 6.83
CA ILE A 281 -18.60 5.04 7.82
C ILE A 281 -17.08 4.98 7.86
N ALA A 282 -16.40 5.37 6.79
CA ALA A 282 -14.95 5.49 6.80
C ALA A 282 -14.46 6.52 5.79
N VAL A 283 -13.44 7.28 6.17
CA VAL A 283 -12.51 7.92 5.23
C VAL A 283 -11.14 7.39 5.59
N SER A 284 -10.40 6.87 4.62
CA SER A 284 -9.05 6.39 4.86
C SER A 284 -8.09 6.94 3.82
N LYS A 285 -7.04 7.59 4.30
CA LYS A 285 -5.94 8.03 3.45
C LYS A 285 -4.89 6.92 3.40
N ALA A 286 -4.44 6.61 2.19
CA ALA A 286 -3.50 5.54 1.92
C ALA A 286 -2.29 5.62 2.86
N PHE A 287 -1.89 4.45 3.36
CA PHE A 287 -0.65 4.25 4.10
C PHE A 287 0.55 4.44 3.17
N ALA A 288 0.49 3.92 1.94
CA ALA A 288 1.51 4.08 0.91
C ALA A 288 0.86 4.12 -0.49
N SER A 289 1.47 4.87 -1.41
CA SER A 289 0.93 5.10 -2.77
C SER A 289 2.07 5.10 -3.79
N GLY A 290 2.05 4.18 -4.75
CA GLY A 290 2.98 4.19 -5.87
C GLY A 290 2.31 4.73 -7.12
N TYR A 291 3.00 5.61 -7.85
CA TYR A 291 2.57 6.14 -9.14
C TYR A 291 3.66 5.86 -10.17
N SER A 292 3.32 5.20 -11.27
CA SER A 292 4.32 4.89 -12.31
C SER A 292 4.90 6.14 -12.96
N LYS A 293 4.18 7.27 -12.95
CA LYS A 293 4.66 8.56 -13.48
C LYS A 293 5.79 9.19 -12.67
N ASP A 294 5.93 8.84 -11.38
CA ASP A 294 7.05 9.31 -10.57
C ASP A 294 8.38 8.71 -11.02
N PHE A 295 8.33 7.69 -11.90
CA PHE A 295 9.49 6.96 -12.37
C PHE A 295 9.59 6.99 -13.90
N PRO A 296 10.65 7.59 -14.48
CA PRO A 296 10.83 7.65 -15.92
C PRO A 296 11.20 6.30 -16.54
N SER A 297 11.53 5.29 -15.72
CA SER A 297 11.90 3.95 -16.15
C SER A 297 10.95 2.91 -15.56
N ILE A 298 10.74 1.81 -16.30
CA ILE A 298 9.97 0.68 -15.80
C ILE A 298 10.75 0.03 -14.65
N VAL A 299 10.15 -0.01 -13.46
CA VAL A 299 10.67 -0.73 -12.29
C VAL A 299 9.75 -1.92 -12.08
N MET A 300 10.29 -3.14 -12.04
CA MET A 300 9.50 -4.34 -11.83
C MET A 300 10.12 -5.16 -10.70
N SER A 301 9.31 -5.56 -9.73
CA SER A 301 9.67 -6.59 -8.75
C SER A 301 9.00 -7.91 -9.08
N LEU A 302 9.66 -9.01 -8.76
CA LEU A 302 9.08 -10.35 -8.84
C LEU A 302 8.37 -10.67 -7.52
N ASN A 303 7.07 -10.96 -7.58
CA ASN A 303 6.32 -11.51 -6.46
C ASN A 303 6.60 -13.02 -6.39
N MET A 304 7.33 -13.44 -5.36
CA MET A 304 7.80 -14.82 -5.22
C MET A 304 6.71 -15.75 -4.68
N ILE A 305 5.66 -15.21 -4.07
CA ILE A 305 4.51 -15.99 -3.57
C ILE A 305 3.60 -16.39 -4.72
N ARG A 306 3.24 -15.42 -5.57
CA ARG A 306 2.37 -15.66 -6.73
C ARG A 306 3.13 -16.11 -7.98
N ASN A 307 4.46 -16.00 -7.96
CA ASN A 307 5.34 -16.26 -9.10
C ASN A 307 4.97 -15.42 -10.34
N ASP A 308 4.68 -14.13 -10.13
CA ASP A 308 4.34 -13.18 -11.19
C ASP A 308 5.05 -11.82 -11.00
N MET A 309 5.03 -10.99 -12.05
CA MET A 309 5.65 -9.67 -12.02
C MET A 309 4.69 -8.61 -11.49
N GLU A 310 5.17 -7.78 -10.58
CA GLU A 310 4.43 -6.61 -10.10
C GLU A 310 4.52 -5.45 -11.09
N SER A 311 3.48 -4.63 -11.14
CA SER A 311 3.52 -3.37 -11.90
C SER A 311 4.50 -2.38 -11.28
N THR A 312 4.92 -1.36 -12.05
CA THR A 312 5.75 -0.27 -11.53
C THR A 312 5.10 0.39 -10.32
N ALA A 313 3.82 0.75 -10.40
CA ALA A 313 3.11 1.34 -9.28
C ALA A 313 3.09 0.44 -8.03
N SER A 314 2.86 -0.86 -8.20
CA SER A 314 2.82 -1.81 -7.07
C SER A 314 4.19 -1.98 -6.41
N THR A 315 5.25 -2.02 -7.22
CA THR A 315 6.64 -2.05 -6.77
C THR A 315 6.98 -0.79 -5.97
N LEU A 316 6.66 0.39 -6.50
CA LEU A 316 6.91 1.67 -5.85
C LEU A 316 6.14 1.81 -4.51
N ARG A 317 4.88 1.37 -4.49
CA ARG A 317 4.07 1.33 -3.26
C ARG A 317 4.69 0.41 -2.21
N GLN A 318 5.19 -0.76 -2.61
CA GLN A 318 5.85 -1.69 -1.70
C GLN A 318 7.12 -1.07 -1.09
N ILE A 319 7.98 -0.47 -1.91
CA ILE A 319 9.17 0.26 -1.45
C ILE A 319 8.80 1.36 -0.45
N GLN A 320 7.78 2.17 -0.77
CA GLN A 320 7.30 3.22 0.15
C GLN A 320 6.77 2.65 1.47
N THR A 321 6.09 1.51 1.42
CA THR A 321 5.59 0.83 2.62
C THR A 321 6.75 0.44 3.52
N ILE A 322 7.76 -0.24 2.98
CA ILE A 322 8.96 -0.66 3.71
C ILE A 322 9.69 0.55 4.32
N GLN A 323 9.87 1.61 3.54
CA GLN A 323 10.52 2.84 4.02
C GLN A 323 9.73 3.50 5.15
N LYS A 324 8.40 3.58 5.05
CA LYS A 324 7.54 4.12 6.11
C LYS A 324 7.63 3.31 7.39
N LEU A 325 7.67 1.97 7.28
CA LEU A 325 7.85 1.07 8.43
C LEU A 325 9.23 1.22 9.07
N LYS A 326 10.29 1.25 8.26
CA LYS A 326 11.67 1.48 8.73
C LYS A 326 11.80 2.81 9.46
N ASN A 327 11.22 3.87 8.90
CA ASN A 327 11.31 5.21 9.45
C ASN A 327 10.35 5.45 10.62
N ASN A 328 9.27 4.67 10.75
CA ASN A 328 8.27 4.80 11.81
C ASN A 328 7.83 3.41 12.33
N PRO A 329 8.70 2.67 13.07
CA PRO A 329 8.43 1.30 13.48
C PRO A 329 7.17 1.16 14.37
N GLN A 330 6.79 2.22 15.08
CA GLN A 330 5.59 2.21 15.93
C GLN A 330 4.29 2.00 15.14
N ARG A 331 4.26 2.41 13.87
CA ARG A 331 3.09 2.24 13.00
C ARG A 331 3.02 0.85 12.36
N ALA A 332 4.07 0.05 12.53
CA ALA A 332 4.14 -1.27 11.92
C ALA A 332 3.01 -2.18 12.42
N LYS A 333 2.62 -2.03 13.69
CA LYS A 333 1.48 -2.74 14.26
C LYS A 333 0.18 -2.52 13.47
N GLU A 334 -0.11 -1.30 13.03
CA GLU A 334 -1.33 -0.98 12.24
C GLU A 334 -1.44 -1.85 10.98
N LEU A 335 -0.29 -2.15 10.37
CA LEU A 335 -0.20 -2.95 9.16
C LEU A 335 -0.11 -4.44 9.45
N TYR A 336 0.61 -4.82 10.51
CA TYR A 336 0.77 -6.21 10.91
C TYR A 336 -0.48 -6.80 11.50
N ASP A 337 -1.33 -6.01 12.17
CA ASP A 337 -2.63 -6.45 12.66
C ASP A 337 -3.58 -6.87 11.50
N LEU A 338 -3.24 -6.55 10.23
CA LEU A 338 -3.94 -7.09 9.05
C LEU A 338 -3.58 -8.56 8.76
N TYR A 339 -2.53 -9.12 9.36
CA TYR A 339 -1.99 -10.46 9.06
C TYR A 339 -1.60 -11.22 10.35
N ASP A 340 -2.10 -12.44 10.56
CA ASP A 340 -1.80 -13.22 11.77
C ASP A 340 -0.34 -13.72 11.88
N GLY A 341 0.57 -13.06 12.62
CA GLY A 341 1.86 -13.61 13.10
C GLY A 341 3.12 -12.72 12.99
N VAL A 342 4.33 -13.30 13.16
CA VAL A 342 5.65 -12.60 13.11
C VAL A 342 6.07 -12.31 11.64
N ILE A 343 6.82 -11.23 11.40
CA ILE A 343 7.09 -10.66 10.05
C ILE A 343 8.46 -11.05 9.48
N ASP A 344 8.48 -11.46 8.21
CA ASP A 344 9.67 -11.58 7.35
C ASP A 344 9.42 -10.96 5.94
N ALA A 345 10.42 -11.07 5.05
CA ALA A 345 10.36 -10.57 3.67
C ALA A 345 9.22 -11.18 2.81
N ALA A 346 8.79 -12.42 3.08
CA ALA A 346 7.67 -13.06 2.39
C ALA A 346 6.33 -12.35 2.71
N ARG A 347 6.17 -11.82 3.93
CA ARG A 347 4.97 -11.06 4.30
C ARG A 347 4.87 -9.68 3.65
N ILE A 348 6.00 -9.04 3.35
CA ILE A 348 6.01 -7.76 2.63
C ILE A 348 5.41 -7.91 1.22
N GLN A 349 5.50 -9.10 0.63
CA GLN A 349 4.87 -9.42 -0.65
C GLN A 349 3.35 -9.66 -0.49
N GLN A 350 2.89 -10.24 0.62
CA GLN A 350 1.46 -10.37 0.95
C GLN A 350 0.77 -9.01 1.19
N ILE A 351 1.52 -7.99 1.61
CA ILE A 351 1.04 -6.59 1.69
C ILE A 351 0.63 -6.07 0.30
N GLY A 352 1.14 -6.67 -0.78
CA GLY A 352 0.67 -6.51 -2.16
C GLY A 352 -0.82 -6.76 -2.35
N ASP A 353 -1.35 -7.79 -1.71
CA ASP A 353 -2.70 -8.28 -2.01
C ASP A 353 -3.81 -7.40 -1.40
N ASN A 354 -3.46 -6.53 -0.44
CA ASN A 354 -4.33 -5.50 0.13
C ASN A 354 -4.20 -4.13 -0.57
N SER A 355 -3.74 -4.12 -1.82
CA SER A 355 -3.59 -2.89 -2.61
C SER A 355 -4.80 -2.61 -3.48
N PHE A 356 -5.11 -1.34 -3.61
CA PHE A 356 -6.17 -0.84 -4.46
C PHE A 356 -5.57 0.13 -5.47
N SER A 357 -5.79 -0.11 -6.76
CA SER A 357 -5.63 0.95 -7.75
C SER A 357 -6.79 1.92 -7.61
N SER A 358 -6.49 3.22 -7.58
CA SER A 358 -7.54 4.22 -7.62
C SER A 358 -7.92 4.46 -9.08
N TYR A 359 -9.19 4.23 -9.39
CA TYR A 359 -9.77 4.63 -10.66
C TYR A 359 -10.52 5.93 -10.39
N ASP A 360 -10.32 6.96 -11.23
CA ASP A 360 -11.17 8.15 -11.16
C ASP A 360 -12.58 7.73 -11.58
N VAL A 361 -13.45 7.62 -10.59
CA VAL A 361 -14.83 7.09 -10.66
C VAL A 361 -15.74 7.90 -11.60
N ARG A 362 -15.23 8.97 -12.21
CA ARG A 362 -15.98 9.95 -13.01
C ARG A 362 -15.45 10.13 -14.43
N VAL A 363 -14.37 9.47 -14.84
CA VAL A 363 -13.88 9.68 -16.21
C VAL A 363 -14.58 8.72 -17.18
N LYS A 364 -15.08 9.31 -18.27
CA LYS A 364 -15.46 8.58 -19.49
C LYS A 364 -14.26 7.78 -20.01
N GLU A 365 -14.55 6.73 -20.76
CA GLU A 365 -13.71 5.63 -21.28
C GLU A 365 -12.28 5.93 -21.77
N ASP A 366 -11.84 7.19 -21.86
CA ASP A 366 -10.56 7.62 -22.44
C ASP A 366 -9.55 8.27 -21.46
N ALA A 367 -9.83 8.41 -20.15
CA ALA A 367 -8.73 8.79 -19.25
C ALA A 367 -7.78 7.63 -19.06
N ILE A 368 -6.59 7.81 -19.64
CA ILE A 368 -5.29 7.27 -19.21
C ILE A 368 -5.45 6.45 -17.93
N LYS A 369 -5.39 5.12 -18.04
CA LYS A 369 -5.14 4.23 -16.89
C LYS A 369 -3.96 4.83 -16.13
N VAL A 370 -4.22 5.55 -15.05
CA VAL A 370 -3.15 6.00 -14.16
C VAL A 370 -2.70 4.72 -13.47
N ASP A 371 -1.55 4.20 -13.87
CA ASP A 371 -0.93 3.07 -13.18
C ASP A 371 -0.48 3.59 -11.80
N ASN A 372 -1.38 3.38 -10.82
CA ASN A 372 -1.19 3.69 -9.42
C ASN A 372 -1.57 2.47 -8.56
N SER A 373 -1.05 2.44 -7.33
CA SER A 373 -1.28 1.36 -6.38
C SER A 373 -1.21 1.92 -4.97
N HIS A 374 -2.30 1.77 -4.21
CA HIS A 374 -2.45 2.35 -2.88
C HIS A 374 -2.71 1.25 -1.84
N LEU A 375 -2.09 1.36 -0.67
CA LEU A 375 -2.34 0.48 0.47
C LEU A 375 -3.18 1.23 1.50
N PHE A 376 -4.36 0.71 1.85
CA PHE A 376 -5.23 1.32 2.85
C PHE A 376 -5.38 0.39 4.04
N ILE A 377 -5.26 0.90 5.28
CA ILE A 377 -5.32 0.04 6.48
C ILE A 377 -6.77 -0.25 6.88
N LEU A 378 -7.55 0.80 7.19
CA LEU A 378 -8.92 0.63 7.67
C LEU A 378 -9.83 -0.09 6.64
N PRO A 379 -9.78 0.24 5.34
CA PRO A 379 -10.52 -0.46 4.31
C PRO A 379 -10.20 -1.95 4.16
N SER A 380 -8.98 -2.38 4.50
CA SER A 380 -8.59 -3.80 4.42
C SER A 380 -9.31 -4.69 5.44
N TYR A 381 -10.00 -4.12 6.42
CA TYR A 381 -10.85 -4.85 7.35
C TYR A 381 -12.28 -5.09 6.84
N PHE A 382 -12.66 -4.61 5.65
CA PHE A 382 -13.99 -4.92 5.11
C PHE A 382 -13.91 -6.13 4.18
N ASN A 383 -14.79 -7.10 4.42
CA ASN A 383 -14.97 -8.20 3.50
C ASN A 383 -15.65 -7.73 2.21
N HIS A 384 -15.55 -8.56 1.18
CA HIS A 384 -16.16 -8.30 -0.12
C HIS A 384 -17.36 -9.22 -0.38
N SER A 385 -18.41 -8.68 -1.02
CA SER A 385 -19.62 -9.41 -1.43
C SER A 385 -20.15 -8.89 -2.76
N CYS A 386 -20.73 -9.77 -3.58
CA CYS A 386 -21.48 -9.37 -4.78
C CYS A 386 -22.75 -8.58 -4.45
N ILE A 387 -23.30 -8.76 -3.24
CA ILE A 387 -24.42 -8.01 -2.70
C ILE A 387 -23.89 -7.15 -1.56
N ALA A 388 -23.19 -6.07 -1.92
CA ALA A 388 -22.58 -5.17 -0.97
C ALA A 388 -23.63 -4.34 -0.21
N ASN A 389 -23.34 -4.01 1.05
CA ASN A 389 -24.15 -3.07 1.85
C ASN A 389 -23.43 -1.73 2.08
N ALA A 390 -22.16 -1.61 1.64
CA ALA A 390 -21.40 -0.38 1.59
C ALA A 390 -20.69 -0.18 0.22
N HIS A 391 -20.48 1.08 -0.15
CA HIS A 391 -19.84 1.50 -1.38
C HIS A 391 -18.61 2.35 -1.10
N ARG A 392 -17.51 2.08 -1.81
CA ARG A 392 -16.26 2.85 -1.75
C ARG A 392 -16.12 3.79 -2.93
N THR A 393 -15.66 5.01 -2.68
CA THR A 393 -15.35 6.03 -3.69
C THR A 393 -13.91 6.48 -3.49
N PHE A 394 -13.16 6.65 -4.57
CA PHE A 394 -11.77 7.10 -4.52
C PHE A 394 -11.64 8.59 -4.85
N TYR A 395 -10.82 9.28 -4.07
CA TYR A 395 -10.24 10.59 -4.36
C TYR A 395 -8.72 10.38 -4.43
N ASP A 396 -8.28 9.67 -5.47
CA ASP A 396 -6.91 9.15 -5.65
C ASP A 396 -6.44 8.35 -4.41
N ASP A 397 -5.51 8.88 -3.61
CA ASP A 397 -4.94 8.25 -2.43
C ASP A 397 -5.86 8.26 -1.18
N VAL A 398 -7.13 8.61 -1.34
CA VAL A 398 -8.14 8.59 -0.28
C VAL A 398 -9.33 7.73 -0.69
N MET A 399 -9.68 6.77 0.17
CA MET A 399 -10.89 5.93 0.03
C MET A 399 -11.97 6.41 0.99
N VAL A 400 -13.16 6.67 0.46
CA VAL A 400 -14.35 7.13 1.21
C VAL A 400 -15.42 6.05 1.11
N ILE A 401 -15.98 5.62 2.24
CA ILE A 401 -16.94 4.52 2.29
C ILE A 401 -18.27 5.00 2.89
N HIS A 402 -19.34 4.81 2.13
CA HIS A 402 -20.72 5.10 2.55
C HIS A 402 -21.56 3.83 2.53
N VAL A 403 -22.49 3.75 3.47
CA VAL A 403 -23.48 2.67 3.51
C VAL A 403 -24.57 2.90 2.46
N ILE A 404 -25.00 1.85 1.74
CA ILE A 404 -25.98 1.95 0.64
C ILE A 404 -27.35 1.35 0.96
N VAL A 405 -27.47 0.62 2.06
CA VAL A 405 -28.72 0.04 2.61
C VAL A 405 -28.72 0.21 4.13
N ASP A 406 -29.85 0.15 4.81
CA ASP A 406 -29.83 0.19 6.28
C ASP A 406 -29.15 -1.06 6.85
N ILE A 407 -28.29 -0.89 7.85
CA ILE A 407 -27.50 -1.96 8.48
C ILE A 407 -27.83 -2.00 9.97
N LYS A 408 -28.10 -3.20 10.52
CA LYS A 408 -28.38 -3.33 11.95
C LYS A 408 -27.11 -3.46 12.77
N LYS A 409 -27.17 -3.00 14.02
CA LYS A 409 -26.12 -3.29 15.00
C LYS A 409 -25.92 -4.79 15.06
N GLY A 410 -24.72 -5.28 14.78
CA GLY A 410 -24.57 -6.73 14.63
C GLY A 410 -23.97 -7.13 13.31
N ASP A 411 -24.45 -6.46 12.27
CA ASP A 411 -24.28 -6.90 10.90
C ASP A 411 -22.87 -6.56 10.39
N GLU A 412 -22.36 -7.46 9.57
CA GLU A 412 -21.10 -7.31 8.88
C GLU A 412 -21.26 -6.35 7.69
N ILE A 413 -20.20 -5.59 7.42
CA ILE A 413 -20.18 -4.60 6.35
C ILE A 413 -19.31 -5.14 5.22
N TYR A 414 -19.91 -5.20 4.03
CA TYR A 414 -19.27 -5.73 2.82
C TYR A 414 -19.16 -4.68 1.74
N LEU A 415 -18.02 -4.66 1.05
CA LEU A 415 -17.76 -3.84 -0.13
C LEU A 415 -17.95 -4.65 -1.43
N SER A 416 -18.39 -4.01 -2.51
CA SER A 416 -18.56 -4.72 -3.80
C SER A 416 -17.23 -5.25 -4.34
N TYR A 417 -17.21 -6.48 -4.86
CA TYR A 417 -16.10 -6.99 -5.68
C TYR A 417 -16.00 -6.24 -7.02
N ILE A 418 -17.16 -5.80 -7.53
CA ILE A 418 -17.28 -5.24 -8.87
C ILE A 418 -16.85 -3.77 -8.83
N ARG A 419 -16.00 -3.41 -9.78
CA ARG A 419 -15.50 -2.05 -10.00
C ARG A 419 -16.57 -1.31 -10.80
N GLU A 420 -17.43 -0.54 -10.13
CA GLU A 420 -18.49 0.19 -10.84
C GLU A 420 -18.18 1.69 -10.96
N THR A 421 -17.97 2.14 -12.20
CA THR A 421 -18.02 3.55 -12.60
C THR A 421 -19.44 4.11 -12.48
N TYR A 422 -19.59 5.43 -12.51
CA TYR A 422 -20.92 6.06 -12.49
C TYR A 422 -21.83 5.61 -13.64
N VAL A 423 -21.24 5.37 -14.82
CA VAL A 423 -21.95 4.89 -16.02
C VAL A 423 -22.44 3.46 -15.79
N GLU A 424 -21.57 2.59 -15.28
CA GLU A 424 -21.94 1.21 -14.91
C GLU A 424 -22.99 1.20 -13.80
N ARG A 425 -22.97 2.10 -12.81
CA ARG A 425 -24.03 2.21 -11.79
C ARG A 425 -25.39 2.59 -12.38
N LYS A 426 -25.42 3.52 -13.35
CA LYS A 426 -26.66 3.93 -14.01
C LYS A 426 -27.23 2.78 -14.84
N ASN A 427 -26.37 2.08 -15.56
CA ASN A 427 -26.75 0.94 -16.39
C ASN A 427 -27.12 -0.27 -15.53
N PHE A 428 -26.38 -0.59 -14.47
CA PHE A 428 -26.68 -1.66 -13.51
C PHE A 428 -28.01 -1.42 -12.81
N LYS A 429 -28.36 -0.18 -12.47
CA LYS A 429 -29.67 0.13 -11.89
C LYS A 429 -30.81 -0.09 -12.88
N LEU A 430 -30.60 0.24 -14.16
CA LEU A 430 -31.55 -0.05 -15.24
C LEU A 430 -31.69 -1.56 -15.49
N VAL A 431 -30.56 -2.26 -15.59
CA VAL A 431 -30.49 -3.72 -15.78
C VAL A 431 -31.04 -4.48 -14.58
N LEU A 432 -30.79 -4.02 -13.34
CA LEU A 432 -31.35 -4.62 -12.13
C LEU A 432 -32.86 -4.39 -12.03
N ILE A 433 -33.34 -3.20 -12.43
CA ILE A 433 -34.78 -2.92 -12.53
C ILE A 433 -35.40 -3.83 -13.59
N GLU A 434 -34.84 -3.92 -14.80
CA GLU A 434 -35.32 -4.84 -15.83
C GLU A 434 -35.25 -6.30 -15.36
N MET A 435 -34.15 -6.75 -14.75
CA MET A 435 -34.02 -8.09 -14.19
C MET A 435 -35.06 -8.38 -13.11
N LEU A 436 -35.30 -7.47 -12.17
CA LEU A 436 -36.29 -7.65 -11.11
C LEU A 436 -37.72 -7.59 -11.66
N THR A 437 -37.97 -6.78 -12.69
CA THR A 437 -39.27 -6.70 -13.35
C THR A 437 -39.55 -7.98 -14.17
N THR A 438 -38.53 -8.50 -14.85
CA THR A 438 -38.57 -9.76 -15.58
C THR A 438 -38.71 -10.94 -14.63
N LEU A 439 -37.95 -11.01 -13.53
CA LEU A 439 -38.08 -12.05 -12.49
C LEU A 439 -39.45 -12.00 -11.80
N ALA A 440 -40.00 -10.82 -11.52
CA ALA A 440 -41.34 -10.67 -10.94
C ALA A 440 -42.44 -11.10 -11.92
N SER A 441 -42.31 -10.76 -13.21
CA SER A 441 -43.17 -11.21 -14.30
C SER A 441 -43.09 -12.74 -14.49
N MET A 442 -41.88 -13.31 -14.40
CA MET A 442 -41.63 -14.75 -14.47
C MET A 442 -42.21 -15.50 -13.27
N HIS A 443 -42.00 -15.00 -12.05
CA HIS A 443 -42.56 -15.61 -10.84
C HIS A 443 -44.09 -15.60 -10.88
N SER A 444 -44.70 -14.51 -11.36
CA SER A 444 -46.14 -14.43 -11.61
C SER A 444 -46.63 -15.49 -12.60
N LYS A 445 -45.93 -15.68 -13.73
CA LYS A 445 -46.34 -16.65 -14.78
C LYS A 445 -46.13 -18.10 -14.37
N LEU A 446 -45.05 -18.40 -13.64
CA LEU A 446 -44.76 -19.74 -13.11
C LEU A 446 -45.70 -20.15 -11.98
N VAL A 447 -46.13 -19.21 -11.13
CA VAL A 447 -47.11 -19.49 -10.05
C VAL A 447 -48.52 -19.69 -10.60
N SER A 448 -48.84 -19.13 -11.76
CA SER A 448 -50.13 -19.33 -12.44
C SER A 448 -50.12 -20.42 -13.52
N ALA A 449 -49.02 -21.17 -13.67
CA ALA A 449 -48.88 -22.18 -14.71
C ALA A 449 -49.52 -23.52 -14.26
N ASP A 450 -50.68 -23.84 -14.81
CA ASP A 450 -51.44 -25.06 -14.44
C ASP A 450 -51.07 -26.28 -15.30
N SER A 451 -50.20 -26.13 -16.32
CA SER A 451 -49.82 -27.23 -17.23
C SER A 451 -48.33 -27.26 -17.59
N PHE A 452 -47.83 -28.44 -17.95
CA PHE A 452 -46.45 -28.62 -18.46
C PHE A 452 -46.18 -27.79 -19.73
N SER A 453 -47.20 -27.43 -20.52
CA SER A 453 -47.06 -26.60 -21.72
C SER A 453 -46.62 -25.17 -21.38
N ASP A 454 -47.21 -24.59 -20.33
CA ASP A 454 -46.96 -23.20 -19.91
C ASP A 454 -45.53 -23.02 -19.37
N ILE A 455 -44.98 -24.10 -18.81
CA ILE A 455 -43.58 -24.20 -18.41
C ILE A 455 -42.67 -24.20 -19.64
N PHE A 456 -42.98 -24.96 -20.68
CA PHE A 456 -42.20 -24.98 -21.92
C PHE A 456 -42.24 -23.64 -22.66
N ASP A 457 -43.37 -22.95 -22.69
CA ASP A 457 -43.49 -21.62 -23.28
C ASP A 457 -42.69 -20.57 -22.50
N SER A 458 -42.65 -20.70 -21.17
CA SER A 458 -41.78 -19.87 -20.32
C SER A 458 -40.29 -20.13 -20.58
N ILE A 459 -39.90 -21.39 -20.79
CA ILE A 459 -38.51 -21.74 -21.14
C ILE A 459 -38.16 -21.21 -22.54
N LYS A 460 -39.06 -21.34 -23.51
CA LYS A 460 -38.81 -20.84 -24.87
C LYS A 460 -38.63 -19.32 -24.90
N TYR A 461 -39.43 -18.59 -24.13
CA TYR A 461 -39.23 -17.16 -23.91
C TYR A 461 -37.84 -16.84 -23.34
N LEU A 462 -37.30 -17.69 -22.47
CA LEU A 462 -35.93 -17.55 -21.96
C LEU A 462 -34.86 -17.84 -23.01
N GLU A 463 -35.05 -18.86 -23.84
CA GLU A 463 -34.13 -19.17 -24.95
C GLU A 463 -34.11 -18.02 -25.97
N ASP A 464 -35.28 -17.44 -26.28
CA ASP A 464 -35.43 -16.33 -27.24
C ASP A 464 -34.84 -15.01 -26.70
N ALA A 465 -35.08 -14.67 -25.42
CA ALA A 465 -34.53 -13.45 -24.81
C ALA A 465 -32.99 -13.46 -24.72
N VAL A 466 -32.38 -14.64 -24.52
CA VAL A 466 -30.92 -14.81 -24.55
C VAL A 466 -30.39 -14.74 -25.98
N ALA A 467 -31.13 -15.23 -26.98
CA ALA A 467 -30.73 -15.16 -28.39
C ALA A 467 -30.80 -13.73 -28.96
N GLU A 468 -31.83 -12.96 -28.61
CA GLU A 468 -31.97 -11.56 -29.05
C GLU A 468 -30.86 -10.64 -28.48
N THR A 469 -30.27 -11.02 -27.34
CA THR A 469 -29.18 -10.26 -26.71
C THR A 469 -27.77 -10.64 -27.21
N GLU A 470 -27.62 -11.65 -28.07
CA GLU A 470 -26.32 -12.04 -28.65
C GLU A 470 -25.84 -11.10 -29.78
N ASP A 471 -26.74 -10.37 -30.45
CA ASP A 471 -26.41 -9.52 -31.61
C ASP A 471 -26.02 -8.07 -31.24
N GLU A 472 -26.33 -7.60 -30.03
CA GLU A 472 -25.84 -6.32 -29.50
C GLU A 472 -24.70 -6.56 -28.49
N LEU A 473 -23.47 -6.53 -28.98
CA LEU A 473 -22.26 -6.43 -28.16
C LEU A 473 -22.44 -5.33 -27.09
N ILE A 474 -22.60 -5.69 -25.80
CA ILE A 474 -22.09 -4.99 -24.60
C ILE A 474 -22.43 -5.81 -23.32
N TYR A 475 -21.39 -6.37 -22.69
CA TYR A 475 -21.22 -6.58 -21.23
C TYR A 475 -22.44 -6.89 -20.33
N VAL A 476 -23.24 -7.91 -20.65
CA VAL A 476 -24.15 -8.47 -19.64
C VAL A 476 -23.39 -9.53 -18.83
N PHE A 477 -22.77 -9.10 -17.72
CA PHE A 477 -22.03 -9.93 -16.76
C PHE A 477 -22.81 -11.11 -16.15
N ASN A 478 -24.08 -11.31 -16.51
CA ASN A 478 -24.96 -12.36 -15.98
C ASN A 478 -25.49 -13.38 -17.00
N ILE A 479 -25.13 -13.31 -18.29
CA ILE A 479 -25.54 -14.34 -19.27
C ILE A 479 -24.99 -15.73 -18.90
N PRO A 480 -23.72 -15.88 -18.45
CA PRO A 480 -23.23 -17.18 -17.98
C PRO A 480 -24.02 -17.73 -16.78
N TYR A 481 -24.45 -16.86 -15.86
CA TYR A 481 -25.28 -17.24 -14.71
C TYR A 481 -26.67 -17.74 -15.12
N PHE A 482 -27.28 -17.08 -16.12
CA PHE A 482 -28.57 -17.48 -16.65
C PHE A 482 -28.51 -18.83 -17.39
N ALA A 483 -27.45 -19.03 -18.19
CA ALA A 483 -27.19 -20.29 -18.87
C ALA A 483 -26.95 -21.46 -17.89
N CYS A 484 -26.27 -21.23 -16.76
CA CYS A 484 -26.11 -22.23 -15.69
C CYS A 484 -27.44 -22.60 -15.02
N ASN A 485 -28.33 -21.62 -14.77
CA ASN A 485 -29.65 -21.91 -14.19
C ASN A 485 -30.56 -22.68 -15.16
N LEU A 486 -30.53 -22.34 -16.45
CA LEU A 486 -31.22 -23.10 -17.51
C LEU A 486 -30.71 -24.55 -17.60
N ALA A 487 -29.39 -24.75 -17.49
CA ALA A 487 -28.81 -26.08 -17.46
C ALA A 487 -29.32 -26.90 -16.27
N ASN A 488 -29.27 -26.35 -15.05
CA ASN A 488 -29.80 -27.00 -13.85
C ASN A 488 -31.29 -27.36 -14.00
N TYR A 489 -32.07 -26.47 -14.60
CA TYR A 489 -33.49 -26.72 -14.85
C TYR A 489 -33.72 -27.89 -15.83
N TYR A 490 -33.01 -27.92 -16.96
CA TYR A 490 -33.07 -29.05 -17.90
C TYR A 490 -32.53 -30.36 -17.31
N GLN A 491 -31.60 -30.27 -16.37
CA GLN A 491 -31.09 -31.42 -15.63
C GLN A 491 -32.15 -32.01 -14.69
N VAL A 492 -32.92 -31.17 -14.00
CA VAL A 492 -34.07 -31.60 -13.18
C VAL A 492 -35.17 -32.24 -14.05
N LEU A 493 -35.37 -31.74 -15.28
CA LEU A 493 -36.27 -32.34 -16.27
C LEU A 493 -35.71 -33.61 -16.95
N GLY A 494 -34.50 -34.06 -16.61
CA GLY A 494 -33.88 -35.26 -17.18
C GLY A 494 -33.31 -35.09 -18.60
N ASN A 495 -33.34 -33.87 -19.16
CA ASN A 495 -32.83 -33.59 -20.51
C ASN A 495 -31.35 -33.20 -20.48
N ARG A 496 -30.49 -34.21 -20.28
CA ARG A 496 -29.04 -34.04 -20.14
C ARG A 496 -28.36 -33.39 -21.36
N ARG A 497 -28.90 -33.60 -22.56
CA ARG A 497 -28.32 -33.03 -23.79
C ARG A 497 -28.45 -31.51 -23.80
N LYS A 498 -29.66 -30.98 -23.60
CA LYS A 498 -29.88 -29.53 -23.51
C LYS A 498 -29.15 -28.91 -22.31
N SER A 499 -29.11 -29.60 -21.18
CA SER A 499 -28.32 -29.17 -20.02
C SER A 499 -26.85 -28.94 -20.38
N ASN A 500 -26.22 -29.91 -21.07
CA ASN A 500 -24.83 -29.80 -21.48
C ASN A 500 -24.60 -28.73 -22.56
N GLU A 501 -25.54 -28.57 -23.50
CA GLU A 501 -25.49 -27.50 -24.51
C GLU A 501 -25.49 -26.11 -23.86
N TRP A 502 -26.32 -25.89 -22.83
CA TRP A 502 -26.36 -24.63 -22.09
C TRP A 502 -25.14 -24.41 -21.18
N LEU A 503 -24.57 -25.46 -20.58
CA LEU A 503 -23.30 -25.37 -19.84
C LEU A 503 -22.13 -25.01 -20.76
N ASP A 504 -22.06 -25.59 -21.97
CA ASP A 504 -21.04 -25.25 -22.97
C ASP A 504 -21.19 -23.80 -23.45
N LYS A 505 -22.43 -23.33 -23.62
CA LYS A 505 -22.72 -21.92 -23.95
C LYS A 505 -22.29 -20.98 -22.82
N ALA A 506 -22.59 -21.33 -21.55
CA ALA A 506 -22.13 -20.58 -20.38
C ALA A 506 -20.59 -20.48 -20.33
N PHE A 507 -19.90 -21.59 -20.59
CA PHE A 507 -18.45 -21.66 -20.61
C PHE A 507 -17.85 -20.77 -21.71
N LYS A 508 -18.36 -20.86 -22.94
CA LYS A 508 -17.89 -20.04 -24.07
C LYS A 508 -18.11 -18.54 -23.84
N LEU A 509 -19.24 -18.16 -23.27
CA LEU A 509 -19.54 -16.75 -22.95
C LEU A 509 -18.67 -16.22 -21.81
N SER A 510 -18.23 -17.08 -20.88
CA SER A 510 -17.33 -16.70 -19.78
C SER A 510 -15.88 -16.45 -20.22
N LEU A 511 -15.43 -17.06 -21.33
CA LEU A 511 -14.08 -16.86 -21.89
C LEU A 511 -13.87 -15.45 -22.49
N CYS A 512 -14.95 -14.73 -22.80
CA CYS A 512 -14.90 -13.35 -23.29
C CYS A 512 -14.78 -12.31 -22.17
N THR A 513 -14.93 -12.70 -20.90
CA THR A 513 -14.78 -11.83 -19.73
C THR A 513 -13.55 -12.26 -18.93
N ASP A 514 -12.55 -11.39 -18.83
CA ASP A 514 -11.24 -11.66 -18.21
C ASP A 514 -11.32 -12.42 -16.88
N PHE A 515 -10.70 -13.60 -16.85
CA PHE A 515 -10.79 -14.61 -15.80
C PHE A 515 -9.81 -14.32 -14.64
N LYS A 516 -10.31 -14.18 -13.41
CA LYS A 516 -9.54 -14.47 -12.18
C LYS A 516 -10.30 -15.17 -11.04
N HIS A 517 -11.62 -15.39 -11.14
CA HIS A 517 -12.41 -15.83 -9.96
C HIS A 517 -13.32 -17.06 -10.16
N PHE A 518 -13.31 -17.73 -11.32
CA PHE A 518 -14.22 -18.86 -11.53
C PHE A 518 -13.67 -20.22 -11.06
N ALA A 519 -12.35 -20.38 -10.91
CA ALA A 519 -11.76 -21.62 -10.41
C ALA A 519 -12.31 -22.00 -9.02
N THR A 520 -12.53 -21.00 -8.16
CA THR A 520 -13.08 -21.19 -6.81
C THR A 520 -14.57 -21.57 -6.81
N VAL A 521 -15.34 -21.13 -7.81
CA VAL A 521 -16.76 -21.49 -7.93
C VAL A 521 -16.92 -22.90 -8.49
N TYR A 522 -16.08 -23.30 -9.45
CA TYR A 522 -16.13 -24.65 -10.02
C TYR A 522 -15.77 -25.74 -8.99
N ASP A 523 -14.80 -25.45 -8.10
CA ASP A 523 -14.43 -26.36 -7.01
C ASP A 523 -15.47 -26.43 -5.88
N LEU A 524 -16.24 -25.35 -5.65
CA LEU A 524 -17.33 -25.33 -4.66
C LEU A 524 -18.52 -26.22 -5.05
N TYR A 525 -18.74 -26.48 -6.35
CA TYR A 525 -19.86 -27.31 -6.83
C TYR A 525 -19.50 -28.78 -7.07
N ASN A 526 -18.23 -29.18 -6.93
CA ASN A 526 -17.80 -30.58 -7.04
C ASN A 526 -17.65 -31.31 -5.68
N PHE A 527 -17.98 -30.67 -4.56
CA PHE A 527 -18.04 -31.34 -3.25
C PHE A 527 -19.48 -31.59 -2.77
N SER A 528 -20.19 -32.43 -3.51
CA SER A 528 -21.24 -33.28 -2.95
C SER A 528 -21.65 -34.35 -3.96
N PHE A 529 -20.79 -35.35 -4.19
CA PHE A 529 -21.16 -36.69 -4.66
C PHE A 529 -19.99 -37.67 -4.42
N VAL A 530 -19.74 -38.01 -3.16
CA VAL A 530 -19.62 -39.41 -2.64
C VAL A 530 -20.24 -39.41 -1.25
#